data_AF-A0A0Q7LF40-F1
#
_entry.id   AF-A0A0Q7LF40-F1
#
_cell.length_a   1.000
_cell.length_b   1.000
_cell.length_c   1.000
_cell.angle_alpha   90.00
_cell.angle_beta   90.00
_cell.angle_gamma   90.00
#
_symmetry.space_group_name_H-M   'P 1'
#
loop_
_entity.id
_entity.type
_entity.pdbx_description
1 polymer ?
#
loop_
_entity_poly.entity_id
_entity_poly.type
_entity_poly.pdbx_seq_one_letter_code
_entity_poly.pdbx_strand_id
1 'polypeptide(L)' 'MKNDRVAVVLVSAARFAELEALEKQKSMAQRKREFNEEYKDWIAAQNELVETHGVFGESFRPW' A
#
# COMPACT_ATOMS: atom_id res chain seq x y z
N MET A 1 17.28 22.85 9.91
CA MET A 1 16.51 23.48 8.81
C MET A 1 17.46 23.68 7.65
N LYS A 2 17.10 23.26 6.43
CA LYS A 2 17.84 23.59 5.20
C LYS A 2 16.83 24.17 4.23
N ASN A 3 17.08 25.37 3.71
CA ASN A 3 16.15 26.10 2.83
C ASN A 3 14.73 26.18 3.42
N ASP A 4 14.63 26.61 4.68
CA ASP A 4 13.37 26.74 5.44
C ASP A 4 12.51 25.47 5.61
N ARG A 5 13.10 24.29 5.35
CA ARG A 5 12.46 23.00 5.58
C ARG A 5 13.19 22.22 6.67
N VAL A 6 12.42 21.47 7.47
CA VAL A 6 12.99 20.53 8.44
C VAL A 6 13.74 19.45 7.67
N ALA A 7 15.05 19.39 7.84
CA ALA A 7 15.92 18.46 7.12
C ALA A 7 16.23 17.20 7.94
N VAL A 8 16.30 17.32 9.27
CA VAL A 8 16.61 16.24 10.21
C VAL A 8 15.87 16.51 11.51
N VAL A 9 15.37 15.45 12.13
CA VAL A 9 14.89 15.46 13.51
C VAL A 9 15.73 14.46 14.30
N LEU A 10 16.35 14.93 15.37
CA LEU A 10 17.14 14.10 16.29
C LEU A 10 16.26 13.77 17.49
N VAL A 11 16.12 12.46 17.78
CA VAL A 11 15.38 11.95 18.95
C VAL A 11 16.30 11.07 19.77
N SER A 12 16.03 10.96 21.08
CA SER A 12 16.74 10.00 21.93
C SER A 12 16.45 8.57 21.48
N ALA A 13 17.40 7.65 21.68
CA ALA A 13 17.22 6.24 21.36
C ALA A 13 15.99 5.62 22.05
N ALA A 14 15.74 5.94 23.33
CA ALA A 14 14.56 5.45 24.06
C ALA A 14 13.25 5.92 23.41
N ARG A 15 13.17 7.21 23.07
CA ARG A 15 12.02 7.78 22.36
C ARG A 15 11.82 7.17 20.97
N PHE A 16 12.90 6.87 20.26
CA PHE A 16 12.81 6.20 18.96
C PHE A 16 12.23 4.79 19.09
N ALA A 17 12.71 4.00 20.05
CA ALA A 17 12.22 2.65 20.31
C ALA A 17 10.73 2.62 20.73
N GLU A 18 10.29 3.61 21.52
CA GLU A 18 8.85 3.79 21.82
C GLU A 18 8.03 4.05 20.57
N LEU A 19 8.53 4.91 19.67
CA LEU A 19 7.83 5.25 18.42
C LEU A 19 7.76 4.04 17.49
N GLU A 20 8.84 3.27 17.34
CA GLU A 20 8.83 2.02 16.57
C GLU A 20 7.85 0.99 17.15
N ALA A 21 7.80 0.84 18.48
CA ALA A 21 6.86 -0.08 19.13
C ALA A 21 5.40 0.36 18.97
N LEU A 22 5.15 1.67 18.91
CA LEU A 22 3.84 2.26 18.66
C LEU A 22 3.47 2.27 17.17
N GLU A 23 4.45 2.18 16.28
CA GLU A 23 4.27 2.04 14.83
C GLU A 23 3.76 0.63 14.52
N LYS A 24 2.48 0.39 14.87
CA LYS A 24 1.77 -0.82 14.48
C LYS A 24 1.50 -0.77 13.00
N GLN A 25 2.48 -1.21 12.21
CA GLN A 25 2.25 -1.50 10.81
C GLN A 25 1.30 -2.70 10.73
N LYS A 26 0.11 -2.47 10.14
CA LYS A 26 -0.81 -3.56 9.82
C LYS A 26 -0.04 -4.61 9.01
N SER A 27 -0.20 -5.88 9.38
CA SER A 27 0.42 -6.96 8.62
C SER A 27 -0.06 -6.91 7.17
N MET A 28 0.73 -7.46 6.25
CA MET A 28 0.30 -7.53 4.85
C MET A 28 -1.02 -8.27 4.66
N ALA A 29 -1.25 -9.32 5.47
CA ALA A 29 -2.52 -10.03 5.50
C ALA A 29 -3.69 -9.12 5.92
N GLN A 30 -3.50 -8.30 6.95
CA GLN A 30 -4.53 -7.37 7.41
C GLN A 30 -4.82 -6.30 6.36
N ARG A 31 -3.79 -5.69 5.77
CA ARG A 31 -3.97 -4.68 4.70
C ARG A 31 -4.65 -5.27 3.49
N LYS A 32 -4.30 -6.50 3.09
CA LYS A 32 -4.95 -7.22 1.99
C LYS A 32 -6.42 -7.46 2.29
N ARG A 33 -6.77 -7.92 3.49
CA ARG A 33 -8.17 -8.16 3.87
C ARG A 33 -8.98 -6.87 3.80
N GLU A 34 -8.52 -5.83 4.46
CA GLU A 34 -9.21 -4.52 4.49
C GLU A 34 -9.38 -3.95 3.08
N PHE A 35 -8.34 -4.02 2.25
CA PHE A 35 -8.41 -3.58 0.86
C PHE A 35 -9.46 -4.37 0.05
N ASN A 36 -9.48 -5.70 0.16
CA ASN A 36 -10.46 -6.51 -0.56
C ASN A 36 -11.88 -6.26 -0.06
N GLU A 37 -12.06 -5.96 1.22
CA GLU A 37 -13.37 -5.66 1.81
C GLU A 37 -13.89 -4.27 1.38
N GLU A 38 -13.02 -3.26 1.42
CA GLU A 38 -13.34 -1.87 1.05
C GLU A 38 -13.63 -1.73 -0.45
N TYR A 39 -12.86 -2.42 -1.30
CA TYR A 39 -12.93 -2.25 -2.75
C TYR A 39 -13.59 -3.44 -3.47
N LYS A 40 -14.33 -4.30 -2.76
CA LYS A 40 -14.92 -5.54 -3.31
C LYS A 40 -15.73 -5.31 -4.60
N ASP A 41 -16.53 -4.24 -4.64
CA ASP A 41 -17.42 -3.96 -5.76
C ASP A 41 -16.64 -3.47 -6.97
N TRP A 42 -15.60 -2.65 -6.74
CA TRP A 42 -14.69 -2.23 -7.80
C TRP A 42 -13.89 -3.42 -8.35
N ILE A 43 -13.38 -4.30 -7.48
CA ILE A 43 -12.67 -5.52 -7.88
C ILE A 43 -13.58 -6.40 -8.74
N ALA A 44 -14.86 -6.58 -8.34
CA ALA A 44 -15.83 -7.34 -9.12
C ALA A 44 -16.04 -6.73 -10.51
N ALA A 45 -16.20 -5.41 -10.61
CA ALA A 45 -16.35 -4.72 -11.89
C ALA A 45 -15.09 -4.84 -12.78
N GLN A 46 -13.89 -4.77 -12.19
CA GLN A 46 -12.64 -5.00 -12.94
C GLN A 46 -12.54 -6.42 -13.46
N ASN A 47 -12.89 -7.42 -12.64
CA ASN A 47 -12.90 -8.82 -13.07
C ASN A 47 -13.90 -9.03 -14.21
N GLU A 48 -15.12 -8.49 -14.11
CA GLU A 48 -16.12 -8.57 -15.17
C GLU A 48 -15.63 -7.95 -16.49
N LEU A 49 -14.97 -6.79 -16.43
CA LEU A 49 -14.37 -6.15 -17.60
C LEU A 49 -13.31 -7.05 -18.25
N VAL A 50 -12.45 -7.68 -17.45
CA VAL A 50 -11.41 -8.58 -17.95
C VAL A 50 -12.01 -9.86 -18.54
N GLU A 51 -13.01 -10.46 -17.89
CA GLU A 51 -13.68 -11.66 -18.43
C GLU A 51 -14.43 -11.34 -19.74
N THR A 52 -15.01 -10.14 -19.85
CA THR A 52 -15.78 -9.73 -21.03
C THR A 52 -14.88 -9.34 -22.21
N HIS A 53 -13.78 -8.63 -21.94
CA HIS A 53 -12.99 -7.97 -22.98
C HIS A 53 -11.55 -8.47 -23.08
N GLY A 54 -11.11 -9.33 -22.16
CA GLY A 54 -9.73 -9.75 -22.01
C GLY A 54 -8.84 -8.64 -21.46
N VAL A 55 -7.56 -8.99 -21.22
CA VAL A 55 -6.54 -8.00 -20.89
C VAL A 55 -5.90 -7.49 -22.19
N PHE A 56 -5.92 -6.18 -22.41
CA PHE A 56 -5.30 -5.60 -23.59
C PHE A 56 -3.80 -5.95 -23.67
N GLY A 57 -3.37 -6.47 -24.82
CA GLY A 57 -1.99 -6.84 -25.05
C GLY A 57 -1.53 -8.11 -24.33
N GLU A 58 -2.45 -8.92 -23.79
CA GLU A 58 -2.12 -10.16 -23.07
C GLU A 58 -1.23 -11.11 -23.90
N SER A 59 -1.53 -11.26 -25.19
CA SER A 59 -0.75 -12.11 -26.10
C SER A 59 0.62 -11.55 -26.47
N PHE A 60 0.93 -10.31 -26.10
CA PHE A 60 2.20 -9.63 -26.43
C PHE A 60 3.09 -9.42 -25.20
N ARG A 61 2.80 -10.08 -24.07
CA ARG A 61 3.59 -9.90 -22.85
C ARG A 61 4.94 -10.66 -22.95
N PRO A 62 6.08 -9.99 -22.71
CA PRO A 62 7.41 -10.54 -22.99
C PRO A 62 8.00 -11.43 -21.88
N TRP A 63 7.18 -11.93 -20.95
CA TRP A 63 7.63 -12.74 -19.80
C TRP A 63 7.06 -14.15 -19.83
#